data_AF-A0A2E8H2T8-F1
#
_entry.id   AF-A0A2E8H2T8-F1
#
_cell.length_a   1.000
_cell.length_b   1.000
_cell.length_c   1.000
_cell.angle_alpha   90.00
_cell.angle_beta   90.00
_cell.angle_gamma   90.00
#
_symmetry.space_group_name_H-M   'P 1'
#
loop_
_entity.id
_entity.type
_entity.pdbx_description
1 polymer ?
#
loop_
_entity_poly.entity_id
_entity_poly.type
_entity_poly.pdbx_seq_one_letter_code
_entity_poly.pdbx_strand_id
1 'polypeptide(L)'
;MSRLENPVFDVSCRLTILPVVHGSAFFAREVRQRLRQATTRGWDCLAIPLPPSFAAAVEDGVERLPRVSVAFQEEEHPGSDDGRGGSSYVPVDPCQPVIEAIRVAQTASVARAWVDLEVAVWESPEHVALPDPYPLPETGWEAFAAACLPVLPAPIPGSQREERIRHTAHQLHVLEVEHECVVHVCSLADWPWVREAYRSRARYPVPFGRPHMPTLSHLAEDSLYFLLGELPYLTFLYEHRRAEEVAGRSGSEETIDGVKTLLIEARDSALRAERSAACRALQQDSSLTPNRLRTLLQYVRNLTLMDGRMTPQLYDLALASQQVIGDDYALSLIETARQYPPQRIGPERGAGLHLDFRDLAGDTDSGSLRDTRNRLEGVPRTWRNLHLRPTPPAPLREQWRMEWDPFGQCSYPPEDTRIENFQQHVREQARTLLGLDLPKVEKFSASLKDGLDLRETLRNWHTGDLYVKELPPSKGGIEVVVMLFDVPADPAQYGWRSTWYAEHEEESTLCFFATP
;
A
#
# COMPACT_ATOMS: atom_id res chain seq x y z
N MET A 1 -33.92 17.12 -31.44
CA MET A 1 -33.57 16.21 -30.33
C MET A 1 -32.11 15.80 -30.52
N SER A 2 -31.16 16.60 -30.05
CA SER A 2 -29.74 16.22 -30.07
C SER A 2 -29.57 15.05 -29.10
N ARG A 3 -29.23 13.85 -29.60
CA ARG A 3 -28.93 12.70 -28.75
C ARG A 3 -27.69 13.03 -27.93
N LEU A 4 -27.78 12.87 -26.61
CA LEU A 4 -26.60 12.76 -25.75
C LEU A 4 -25.75 11.63 -26.31
N GLU A 5 -24.48 11.91 -26.63
CA GLU A 5 -23.58 10.92 -27.23
C GLU A 5 -23.13 9.90 -26.17
N ASN A 6 -22.98 10.34 -24.93
CA ASN A 6 -22.69 9.52 -23.77
C ASN A 6 -23.80 9.68 -22.71
N PRO A 7 -24.75 8.72 -22.61
CA PRO A 7 -25.88 8.85 -21.70
C PRO A 7 -25.48 8.85 -20.20
N VAL A 8 -24.26 8.41 -19.89
CA VAL A 8 -23.75 8.31 -18.52
C VAL A 8 -23.24 9.66 -18.07
N PHE A 9 -22.24 10.21 -18.77
CA PHE A 9 -21.52 11.42 -18.35
C PHE A 9 -22.09 12.73 -18.89
N ASP A 10 -22.81 12.70 -20.02
CA ASP A 10 -23.40 13.92 -20.56
C ASP A 10 -24.63 14.31 -19.73
N VAL A 11 -24.61 15.55 -19.25
CA VAL A 11 -25.71 16.13 -18.48
C VAL A 11 -26.62 16.94 -19.39
N SER A 12 -26.04 17.62 -20.39
CA SER A 12 -26.74 18.33 -21.46
C SER A 12 -26.04 18.10 -22.81
N CYS A 13 -26.51 18.73 -23.88
CA CYS A 13 -25.83 18.68 -25.18
C CYS A 13 -24.49 19.44 -25.22
N ARG A 14 -24.20 20.26 -24.20
CA ARG A 14 -23.02 21.12 -24.10
C ARG A 14 -22.16 20.83 -22.87
N LEU A 15 -22.64 19.99 -21.96
CA LEU A 15 -22.00 19.74 -20.67
C LEU A 15 -21.76 18.24 -20.43
N THR A 16 -20.50 17.87 -20.26
CA THR A 16 -20.07 16.53 -19.87
C THR A 16 -19.37 16.59 -18.51
N ILE A 17 -19.75 15.72 -17.57
CA ILE A 17 -19.09 15.60 -16.27
C ILE A 17 -18.30 14.30 -16.19
N LEU A 18 -17.00 14.41 -15.92
CA LEU A 18 -16.04 13.32 -15.80
C LEU A 18 -15.79 13.00 -14.32
N PRO A 19 -16.36 11.92 -13.77
CA PRO A 19 -16.13 11.52 -12.39
C PRO A 19 -14.78 10.85 -12.20
N VAL A 20 -13.99 11.28 -11.22
CA VAL A 20 -12.65 10.75 -10.94
C VAL A 20 -12.46 10.40 -9.47
N VAL A 21 -11.58 9.44 -9.20
CA VAL A 21 -10.99 9.27 -7.86
C VAL A 21 -9.71 10.10 -7.82
N HIS A 22 -9.62 11.04 -6.88
CA HIS A 22 -8.46 11.91 -6.74
C HIS A 22 -7.19 11.12 -6.38
N GLY A 23 -6.04 11.61 -6.85
CA GLY A 23 -4.74 10.99 -6.57
C GLY A 23 -4.54 9.62 -7.22
N SER A 24 -5.25 9.32 -8.30
CA SER A 24 -5.14 8.04 -9.03
C SER A 24 -4.52 8.22 -10.41
N ALA A 25 -3.42 7.50 -10.67
CA ALA A 25 -2.76 7.50 -11.96
C ALA A 25 -3.63 6.95 -13.09
N PHE A 26 -4.48 5.95 -12.80
CA PHE A 26 -5.42 5.39 -13.76
C PHE A 26 -6.41 6.45 -14.26
N PHE A 27 -7.03 7.19 -13.35
CA PHE A 27 -7.95 8.27 -13.73
C PHE A 27 -7.24 9.43 -14.44
N ALA A 28 -6.01 9.77 -14.07
CA ALA A 28 -5.26 10.81 -14.76
C ALA A 28 -5.02 10.44 -16.23
N ARG A 29 -4.69 9.17 -16.50
CA ARG A 29 -4.58 8.64 -17.86
C ARG A 29 -5.90 8.71 -18.63
N GLU A 30 -7.01 8.24 -18.03
CA GLU A 30 -8.33 8.25 -18.68
C GLU A 30 -8.82 9.69 -18.96
N VAL A 31 -8.62 10.61 -18.02
CA VAL A 31 -8.92 12.05 -18.22
C VAL A 31 -8.12 12.61 -19.40
N ARG A 32 -6.80 12.34 -19.46
CA ARG A 32 -5.98 12.78 -20.60
C ARG A 32 -6.51 12.24 -21.91
N GLN A 33 -6.78 10.93 -21.99
CA GLN A 33 -7.28 10.30 -23.21
C GLN A 33 -8.62 10.88 -23.64
N ARG A 34 -9.57 11.03 -22.70
CA ARG A 34 -10.90 11.58 -22.97
C ARG A 34 -10.84 13.04 -23.40
N LEU A 35 -10.01 13.87 -22.76
CA LEU A 35 -9.86 15.28 -23.16
C LEU A 35 -9.18 15.43 -24.51
N ARG A 36 -8.18 14.59 -24.85
CA ARG A 36 -7.59 14.58 -26.20
C ARG A 36 -8.60 14.19 -27.27
N GLN A 37 -9.47 13.22 -26.98
CA GLN A 37 -10.59 12.86 -27.85
C GLN A 37 -11.64 13.97 -27.90
N ALA A 38 -11.85 14.71 -26.82
CA ALA A 38 -12.73 15.87 -26.81
C ALA A 38 -12.15 17.03 -27.65
N THR A 39 -10.82 17.18 -27.73
CA THR A 39 -10.17 18.20 -28.56
C THR A 39 -10.58 18.07 -30.03
N THR A 40 -10.74 16.86 -30.56
CA THR A 40 -11.25 16.67 -31.94
C THR A 40 -12.72 17.04 -32.08
N ARG A 41 -13.48 17.07 -30.98
CA ARG A 41 -14.89 17.49 -30.92
C ARG A 41 -15.04 19.00 -30.70
N GLY A 42 -13.98 19.72 -30.34
CA GLY A 42 -13.98 21.17 -30.15
C GLY A 42 -14.52 21.64 -28.80
N TRP A 43 -14.18 20.95 -27.71
CA TRP A 43 -14.42 21.48 -26.36
C TRP A 43 -13.68 22.82 -26.14
N ASP A 44 -14.34 23.76 -25.46
CA ASP A 44 -13.90 25.15 -25.35
C ASP A 44 -13.75 25.65 -23.91
N CYS A 45 -14.19 24.86 -22.90
CA CYS A 45 -14.00 25.20 -21.49
C CYS A 45 -13.80 23.98 -20.58
N LEU A 46 -12.80 24.05 -19.70
CA LEU A 46 -12.60 23.14 -18.56
C LEU A 46 -13.19 23.77 -17.29
N ALA A 47 -14.19 23.12 -16.68
CA ALA A 47 -14.66 23.48 -15.34
C ALA A 47 -13.88 22.69 -14.28
N ILE A 48 -13.10 23.39 -13.45
CA ILE A 48 -12.18 22.84 -12.45
C ILE A 48 -12.86 22.85 -11.07
N PRO A 49 -12.83 21.73 -10.31
CA PRO A 49 -13.47 21.58 -8.99
C PRO A 49 -12.62 22.22 -7.88
N LEU A 50 -12.10 23.42 -8.13
CA LEU A 50 -11.33 24.23 -7.18
C LEU A 50 -11.80 25.68 -7.29
N PRO A 51 -11.68 26.47 -6.21
CA PRO A 51 -12.22 27.81 -6.23
C PRO A 51 -11.23 28.79 -6.89
N PRO A 52 -11.71 29.96 -7.36
CA PRO A 52 -10.91 30.89 -8.15
C PRO A 52 -9.61 31.37 -7.50
N SER A 53 -9.54 31.43 -6.16
CA SER A 53 -8.32 31.82 -5.43
C SER A 53 -7.11 30.92 -5.74
N PHE A 54 -7.33 29.63 -6.01
CA PHE A 54 -6.26 28.68 -6.33
C PHE A 54 -5.73 28.79 -7.76
N ALA A 55 -6.38 29.58 -8.62
CA ALA A 55 -6.10 29.60 -10.05
C ALA A 55 -4.63 29.86 -10.37
N ALA A 56 -4.10 30.97 -9.89
CA ALA A 56 -2.72 31.38 -10.18
C ALA A 56 -1.70 30.36 -9.64
N ALA A 57 -1.82 29.98 -8.35
CA ALA A 57 -0.86 29.09 -7.72
C ALA A 57 -0.83 27.68 -8.34
N VAL A 58 -2.00 27.13 -8.70
CA VAL A 58 -2.09 25.80 -9.31
C VAL A 58 -1.62 25.83 -10.76
N GLU A 59 -1.98 26.87 -11.54
CA GLU A 59 -1.48 27.01 -12.92
C GLU A 59 0.06 27.15 -12.95
N ASP A 60 0.64 27.98 -12.09
CA ASP A 60 2.10 28.12 -11.92
C ASP A 60 2.76 26.78 -11.53
N GLY A 61 2.08 25.98 -10.70
CA GLY A 61 2.55 24.65 -10.31
C GLY A 61 2.52 23.66 -11.47
N VAL A 62 1.44 23.68 -12.27
CA VAL A 62 1.28 22.78 -13.43
C VAL A 62 2.38 23.03 -14.47
N GLU A 63 2.76 24.29 -14.68
CA GLU A 63 3.87 24.66 -15.57
C GLU A 63 5.23 24.12 -15.10
N ARG A 64 5.41 23.89 -13.79
CA ARG A 64 6.66 23.36 -13.20
C ARG A 64 6.74 21.83 -13.21
N LEU A 65 5.67 21.14 -13.64
CA LEU A 65 5.69 19.68 -13.77
C LEU A 65 6.82 19.24 -14.72
N PRO A 66 7.56 18.15 -14.39
CA PRO A 66 7.21 17.09 -13.44
C PRO A 66 7.66 17.34 -11.98
N ARG A 67 8.17 18.51 -11.60
CA ARG A 67 8.46 18.77 -10.18
C ARG A 67 7.16 18.96 -9.40
N VAL A 68 7.00 18.18 -8.33
CA VAL A 68 5.80 18.26 -7.50
C VAL A 68 5.88 19.49 -6.61
N SER A 69 4.76 20.19 -6.51
CA SER A 69 4.58 21.39 -5.69
C SER A 69 3.21 21.35 -5.01
N VAL A 70 3.00 22.22 -4.03
CA VAL A 70 1.73 22.33 -3.30
C VAL A 70 1.31 23.79 -3.20
N ALA A 71 0.05 24.07 -3.50
CA ALA A 71 -0.55 25.37 -3.23
C ALA A 71 -1.17 25.35 -1.83
N PHE A 72 -0.59 26.13 -0.91
CA PHE A 72 -1.02 26.25 0.49
C PHE A 72 -1.86 27.49 0.73
N GLN A 73 -2.99 27.33 1.41
CA GLN A 73 -3.85 28.41 1.88
C GLN A 73 -3.96 28.36 3.39
N GLU A 74 -3.67 29.48 4.05
CA GLU A 74 -3.89 29.64 5.49
C GLU A 74 -5.35 30.03 5.75
N GLU A 75 -5.96 29.40 6.76
CA GLU A 75 -7.36 29.55 7.11
C GLU A 75 -7.48 30.21 8.49
N GLU A 76 -8.20 31.33 8.55
CA GLU A 76 -8.45 32.04 9.80
C GLU A 76 -9.77 31.55 10.42
N HIS A 77 -9.70 31.02 11.64
CA HIS A 77 -10.89 30.66 12.39
C HIS A 77 -11.51 31.91 13.04
N PRO A 78 -12.77 32.27 12.74
CA PRO A 78 -13.44 33.36 13.42
C PRO A 78 -13.70 32.98 14.88
N GLY A 79 -12.91 33.57 15.80
CA GLY A 79 -13.09 33.43 17.26
C GLY A 79 -11.97 32.74 18.03
N SER A 80 -10.87 32.32 17.39
CA SER A 80 -9.70 31.80 18.10
C SER A 80 -8.69 32.92 18.42
N ASP A 81 -8.61 33.33 19.69
CA ASP A 81 -7.56 34.25 20.19
C ASP A 81 -6.16 33.60 20.23
N ASP A 82 -6.07 32.28 20.00
CA ASP A 82 -4.84 31.48 20.16
C ASP A 82 -3.89 31.51 18.93
N GLY A 83 -4.22 32.26 17.87
CA GLY A 83 -3.36 32.37 16.67
C GLY A 83 -3.11 31.04 15.92
N ARG A 84 -3.87 29.98 16.23
CA ARG A 84 -3.78 28.67 15.57
C ARG A 84 -4.78 28.62 14.41
N GLY A 85 -4.39 29.14 13.26
CA GLY A 85 -5.13 28.96 12.00
C GLY A 85 -4.98 27.54 11.46
N GLY A 86 -6.06 26.99 10.90
CA GLY A 86 -5.98 25.79 10.06
C GLY A 86 -5.29 26.11 8.72
N SER A 87 -5.01 25.09 7.92
CA SER A 87 -4.57 25.29 6.54
C SER A 87 -5.22 24.29 5.61
N SER A 88 -5.43 24.68 4.36
CA SER A 88 -5.78 23.72 3.30
C SER A 88 -4.81 23.81 2.15
N TYR A 89 -4.71 22.73 1.38
CA TYR A 89 -3.78 22.66 0.29
C TYR A 89 -4.29 21.86 -0.90
N VAL A 90 -3.70 22.15 -2.07
CA VAL A 90 -3.92 21.42 -3.32
C VAL A 90 -2.57 20.84 -3.76
N PRO A 91 -2.43 19.50 -3.82
CA PRO A 91 -1.22 18.87 -4.35
C PRO A 91 -1.19 18.97 -5.88
N VAL A 92 -0.11 19.53 -6.41
CA VAL A 92 0.17 19.55 -7.85
C VAL A 92 0.96 18.29 -8.20
N ASP A 93 0.24 17.17 -8.23
CA ASP A 93 0.74 15.82 -8.52
C ASP A 93 0.50 15.46 -10.00
N PRO A 94 1.51 14.98 -10.75
CA PRO A 94 1.32 14.49 -12.13
C PRO A 94 0.25 13.38 -12.27
N CYS A 95 0.02 12.58 -11.23
CA CYS A 95 -0.99 11.52 -11.20
C CYS A 95 -2.34 11.98 -10.62
N GLN A 96 -2.53 13.27 -10.33
CA GLN A 96 -3.82 13.80 -9.93
C GLN A 96 -4.68 14.12 -11.17
N PRO A 97 -5.86 13.48 -11.35
CA PRO A 97 -6.66 13.66 -12.56
C PRO A 97 -7.08 15.11 -12.84
N VAL A 98 -7.37 15.90 -11.81
CA VAL A 98 -7.70 17.33 -11.96
C VAL A 98 -6.50 18.12 -12.49
N ILE A 99 -5.29 17.84 -11.99
CA ILE A 99 -4.06 18.51 -12.43
C ILE A 99 -3.72 18.13 -13.88
N GLU A 100 -3.88 16.85 -14.24
CA GLU A 100 -3.69 16.42 -15.63
C GLU A 100 -4.73 17.04 -16.57
N ALA A 101 -5.98 17.24 -16.12
CA ALA A 101 -6.99 17.97 -16.89
C ALA A 101 -6.55 19.41 -17.18
N ILE A 102 -6.06 20.12 -16.15
CA ILE A 102 -5.53 21.49 -16.28
C ILE A 102 -4.35 21.52 -17.27
N ARG A 103 -3.42 20.56 -17.13
CA ARG A 103 -2.24 20.45 -18.02
C ARG A 103 -2.64 20.23 -19.48
N VAL A 104 -3.65 19.40 -19.74
CA VAL A 104 -4.19 19.19 -21.10
C VAL A 104 -4.89 20.45 -21.61
N ALA A 105 -5.67 21.13 -20.77
CA ALA A 105 -6.34 22.39 -21.13
C ALA A 105 -5.33 23.50 -21.49
N GLN A 106 -4.26 23.66 -20.71
CA GLN A 106 -3.18 24.61 -20.98
C GLN A 106 -2.49 24.29 -22.31
N THR A 107 -2.18 23.02 -22.56
CA THR A 107 -1.53 22.59 -23.82
C THR A 107 -2.42 22.85 -25.05
N ALA A 108 -3.74 22.68 -24.89
CA ALA A 108 -4.72 22.91 -25.95
C ALA A 108 -5.22 24.36 -26.03
N SER A 109 -4.72 25.28 -25.19
CA SER A 109 -5.17 26.66 -25.07
C SER A 109 -6.69 26.80 -24.84
N VAL A 110 -7.28 25.88 -24.09
CA VAL A 110 -8.71 25.88 -23.75
C VAL A 110 -8.97 26.73 -22.51
N ALA A 111 -10.12 27.42 -22.45
CA ALA A 111 -10.50 28.23 -21.31
C ALA A 111 -10.65 27.36 -20.05
N ARG A 112 -10.32 27.91 -18.88
CA ARG A 112 -10.36 27.19 -17.60
C ARG A 112 -11.17 28.02 -16.62
N ALA A 113 -12.30 27.47 -16.19
CA ALA A 113 -13.21 28.09 -15.23
C ALA A 113 -13.11 27.38 -13.88
N TRP A 114 -12.96 28.15 -12.81
CA TRP A 114 -12.80 27.67 -11.44
C TRP A 114 -14.16 27.73 -10.75
N VAL A 115 -14.83 26.58 -10.59
CA VAL A 115 -16.28 26.52 -10.33
C VAL A 115 -16.66 26.14 -8.90
N ASP A 116 -15.67 25.89 -8.04
CA ASP A 116 -15.94 25.56 -6.63
C ASP A 116 -16.24 26.81 -5.80
N LEU A 117 -16.87 26.62 -4.64
CA LEU A 117 -17.23 27.67 -3.70
C LEU A 117 -16.00 28.13 -2.89
N GLU A 118 -15.81 29.43 -2.75
CA GLU A 118 -14.85 29.98 -1.79
C GLU A 118 -15.37 29.82 -0.37
N VAL A 119 -14.53 29.25 0.50
CA VAL A 119 -14.84 28.96 1.91
C VAL A 119 -13.72 29.48 2.80
N ALA A 120 -14.08 30.01 3.97
CA ALA A 120 -13.12 30.55 4.94
C ALA A 120 -12.31 29.45 5.64
N VAL A 121 -12.97 28.34 5.95
CA VAL A 121 -12.37 27.15 6.57
C VAL A 121 -12.82 25.95 5.74
N TRP A 122 -11.87 25.17 5.24
CA TRP A 122 -12.16 24.02 4.41
C TRP A 122 -12.56 22.81 5.26
N GLU A 123 -13.73 22.25 5.06
CA GLU A 123 -14.14 21.00 5.68
C GLU A 123 -13.78 19.83 4.76
N SER A 124 -12.96 18.90 5.24
CA SER A 124 -12.70 17.66 4.49
C SER A 124 -14.03 16.94 4.24
N PRO A 125 -14.27 16.45 3.01
CA PRO A 125 -15.43 15.62 2.74
C PRO A 125 -15.46 14.45 3.73
N GLU A 126 -16.65 14.03 4.13
CA GLU A 126 -16.80 12.81 4.93
C GLU A 126 -16.04 11.66 4.27
N HIS A 127 -15.38 10.81 5.06
CA HIS A 127 -14.59 9.70 4.54
C HIS A 127 -15.49 8.74 3.74
N VAL A 128 -15.60 8.99 2.43
CA VAL A 128 -16.30 8.11 1.50
C VAL A 128 -15.34 7.00 1.12
N ALA A 129 -15.75 5.75 1.37
CA ALA A 129 -15.04 4.60 0.84
C ALA A 129 -15.17 4.60 -0.69
N LEU A 130 -14.16 5.15 -1.36
CA LEU A 130 -14.07 5.16 -2.81
C LEU A 130 -13.60 3.80 -3.33
N PRO A 131 -14.12 3.36 -4.49
CA PRO A 131 -13.70 2.12 -5.13
C PRO A 131 -12.24 2.19 -5.57
N ASP A 132 -11.61 1.03 -5.63
CA ASP A 132 -10.27 0.86 -6.17
C ASP A 132 -10.27 1.13 -7.70
N PRO A 133 -9.33 1.96 -8.22
CA PRO A 133 -9.24 2.26 -9.66
C PRO A 133 -8.63 1.14 -10.52
N TYR A 134 -8.10 0.05 -9.94
CA TYR A 134 -7.49 -1.06 -10.68
C TYR A 134 -8.31 -1.62 -11.86
N PRO A 135 -9.63 -1.89 -11.74
CA PRO A 135 -10.40 -2.51 -12.82
C PRO A 135 -10.74 -1.53 -13.96
N LEU A 136 -10.47 -0.23 -13.80
CA LEU A 136 -10.83 0.82 -14.75
C LEU A 136 -10.41 0.53 -16.20
N PRO A 137 -9.19 0.03 -16.50
CA PRO A 137 -8.77 -0.28 -17.86
C PRO A 137 -9.57 -1.44 -18.50
N GLU A 138 -10.07 -2.38 -17.70
CA GLU A 138 -10.80 -3.55 -18.19
C GLU A 138 -12.31 -3.29 -18.30
N THR A 139 -12.89 -2.60 -17.31
CA THR A 139 -14.34 -2.34 -17.27
C THR A 139 -14.75 -1.16 -18.13
N GLY A 140 -13.82 -0.23 -18.40
CA GLY A 140 -14.11 1.08 -18.96
C GLY A 140 -14.69 2.04 -17.93
N TRP A 141 -14.57 3.34 -18.21
CA TRP A 141 -14.87 4.42 -17.27
C TRP A 141 -16.38 4.54 -16.97
N GLU A 142 -17.23 4.47 -17.99
CA GLU A 142 -18.68 4.59 -17.84
C GLU A 142 -19.27 3.47 -16.98
N ALA A 143 -18.86 2.22 -17.25
CA ALA A 143 -19.35 1.06 -16.50
C ALA A 143 -18.86 1.08 -15.05
N PHE A 144 -17.60 1.48 -14.84
CA PHE A 144 -17.04 1.65 -13.50
C PHE A 144 -17.85 2.67 -12.68
N ALA A 145 -18.07 3.88 -13.22
CA ALA A 145 -18.80 4.92 -12.52
C ALA A 145 -20.26 4.51 -12.23
N ALA A 146 -20.92 3.86 -13.19
CA ALA A 146 -22.29 3.38 -13.03
C ALA A 146 -22.41 2.29 -11.94
N ALA A 147 -21.42 1.40 -11.84
CA ALA A 147 -21.39 0.35 -10.82
C ALA A 147 -21.25 0.90 -9.38
N CYS A 148 -20.65 2.08 -9.22
CA CYS A 148 -20.41 2.69 -7.92
C CYS A 148 -21.64 3.44 -7.36
N LEU A 149 -22.55 3.89 -8.23
CA LEU A 149 -23.72 4.70 -7.87
C LEU A 149 -24.52 4.20 -6.66
N PRO A 150 -24.81 2.89 -6.48
CA PRO A 150 -25.64 2.41 -5.37
C PRO A 150 -24.99 2.59 -3.98
N VAL A 151 -23.68 2.77 -3.93
CA VAL A 151 -22.90 2.81 -2.67
C VAL A 151 -22.48 4.24 -2.30
N LEU A 152 -22.62 5.20 -3.22
CA LEU A 152 -22.22 6.59 -2.97
C LEU A 152 -23.19 7.29 -2.01
N PRO A 153 -22.69 7.86 -0.89
CA PRO A 153 -23.54 8.53 0.09
C PRO A 153 -24.02 9.88 -0.45
N ALA A 154 -25.26 10.22 -0.12
CA ALA A 154 -25.81 11.55 -0.33
C ALA A 154 -25.12 12.59 0.56
N PRO A 155 -24.92 13.83 0.10
CA PRO A 155 -24.38 14.89 0.93
C PRO A 155 -25.35 15.19 2.08
N ILE A 156 -24.82 15.41 3.28
CA ILE A 156 -25.63 15.78 4.44
C ILE A 156 -26.25 17.17 4.21
N PRO A 157 -27.56 17.36 4.43
CA PRO A 157 -28.20 18.66 4.32
C PRO A 157 -27.55 19.71 5.23
N GLY A 158 -27.20 20.87 4.67
CA GLY A 158 -26.52 21.95 5.37
C GLY A 158 -25.01 21.78 5.55
N SER A 159 -24.41 20.71 5.01
CA SER A 159 -22.95 20.54 5.00
C SER A 159 -22.28 21.46 3.97
N GLN A 160 -21.01 21.81 4.20
CA GLN A 160 -20.20 22.54 3.22
C GLN A 160 -20.12 21.81 1.88
N ARG A 161 -20.07 20.46 1.89
CA ARG A 161 -20.09 19.63 0.69
C ARG A 161 -21.35 19.86 -0.17
N GLU A 162 -22.53 19.91 0.44
CA GLU A 162 -23.79 20.17 -0.28
C GLU A 162 -23.81 21.59 -0.87
N GLU A 163 -23.33 22.58 -0.11
CA GLU A 163 -23.24 23.97 -0.55
C GLU A 163 -22.33 24.13 -1.78
N ARG A 164 -21.15 23.49 -1.75
CA ARG A 164 -20.20 23.43 -2.86
C ARG A 164 -20.82 22.80 -4.10
N ILE A 165 -21.47 21.64 -3.96
CA ILE A 165 -22.16 20.95 -5.06
C ILE A 165 -23.21 21.86 -5.72
N ARG A 166 -24.03 22.55 -4.93
CA ARG A 166 -25.06 23.47 -5.44
C ARG A 166 -24.44 24.71 -6.11
N HIS A 167 -23.36 25.25 -5.56
CA HIS A 167 -22.61 26.35 -6.18
C HIS A 167 -22.01 25.93 -7.52
N THR A 168 -21.30 24.81 -7.58
CA THR A 168 -20.73 24.27 -8.82
C THR A 168 -21.80 24.03 -9.86
N ALA A 169 -22.94 23.42 -9.50
CA ALA A 169 -24.06 23.23 -10.42
C ALA A 169 -24.57 24.55 -11.02
N HIS A 170 -24.64 25.63 -10.22
CA HIS A 170 -24.98 26.97 -10.72
C HIS A 170 -23.92 27.51 -11.68
N GLN A 171 -22.62 27.41 -11.34
CA GLN A 171 -21.54 27.86 -12.21
C GLN A 171 -21.53 27.12 -13.56
N LEU A 172 -21.86 25.82 -13.57
CA LEU A 172 -21.99 25.05 -14.81
C LEU A 172 -23.13 25.56 -15.71
N HIS A 173 -24.24 26.04 -15.14
CA HIS A 173 -25.30 26.71 -15.92
C HIS A 173 -24.81 28.03 -16.54
N VAL A 174 -24.00 28.80 -15.83
CA VAL A 174 -23.41 30.04 -16.35
C VAL A 174 -22.47 29.73 -17.51
N LEU A 175 -21.58 28.75 -17.34
CA LEU A 175 -20.64 28.35 -18.39
C LEU A 175 -21.33 27.82 -19.65
N GLU A 176 -22.46 27.12 -19.53
CA GLU A 176 -23.22 26.63 -20.68
C GLU A 176 -23.83 27.76 -21.55
N VAL A 177 -24.03 28.95 -20.97
CA VAL A 177 -24.47 30.14 -21.70
C VAL A 177 -23.30 30.78 -22.46
N GLU A 178 -22.10 30.75 -21.89
CA GLU A 178 -20.89 31.39 -22.44
C GLU A 178 -20.13 30.51 -23.43
N HIS A 179 -20.25 29.18 -23.29
CA HIS A 179 -19.45 28.18 -24.00
C HIS A 179 -20.32 27.15 -24.72
N GLU A 180 -19.79 26.56 -25.80
CA GLU A 180 -20.50 25.56 -26.61
C GLU A 180 -20.27 24.13 -26.10
N CYS A 181 -19.12 23.82 -25.49
CA CYS A 181 -18.77 22.47 -25.06
C CYS A 181 -17.86 22.49 -23.83
N VAL A 182 -18.51 22.39 -22.67
CA VAL A 182 -17.92 22.44 -21.33
C VAL A 182 -17.67 21.02 -20.82
N VAL A 183 -16.44 20.77 -20.36
CA VAL A 183 -16.07 19.55 -19.65
C VAL A 183 -15.78 19.87 -18.20
N HIS A 184 -16.47 19.20 -17.27
CA HIS A 184 -16.24 19.35 -15.83
C HIS A 184 -15.59 18.08 -15.27
N VAL A 185 -14.54 18.21 -14.48
CA VAL A 185 -13.95 17.09 -13.71
C VAL A 185 -14.38 17.22 -12.26
N CYS A 186 -14.92 16.16 -11.66
CA CYS A 186 -15.34 16.18 -10.26
C CYS A 186 -15.03 14.86 -9.56
N SER A 187 -15.04 14.86 -8.22
CA SER A 187 -14.97 13.63 -7.44
C SER A 187 -16.09 12.67 -7.85
N LEU A 188 -15.77 11.37 -7.95
CA LEU A 188 -16.74 10.32 -8.20
C LEU A 188 -17.87 10.34 -7.16
N ALA A 189 -17.57 10.72 -5.92
CA ALA A 189 -18.57 10.82 -4.85
C ALA A 189 -19.58 11.95 -5.07
N ASP A 190 -19.19 13.03 -5.75
CA ASP A 190 -20.01 14.23 -5.93
C ASP A 190 -20.75 14.24 -7.26
N TRP A 191 -20.26 13.49 -8.26
CA TRP A 191 -20.83 13.39 -9.60
C TRP A 191 -22.36 13.23 -9.68
N PRO A 192 -23.00 12.25 -8.99
CA PRO A 192 -24.45 12.09 -9.09
C PRO A 192 -25.20 13.29 -8.54
N TRP A 193 -24.66 13.91 -7.49
CA TRP A 193 -25.29 15.02 -6.77
C TRP A 193 -25.12 16.35 -7.52
N VAL A 194 -23.98 16.57 -8.19
CA VAL A 194 -23.81 17.70 -9.11
C VAL A 194 -24.81 17.58 -10.28
N ARG A 195 -24.98 16.38 -10.84
CA ARG A 195 -25.98 16.13 -11.90
C ARG A 195 -27.40 16.40 -11.42
N GLU A 196 -27.75 16.00 -10.21
CA GLU A 196 -29.06 16.26 -9.61
C GLU A 196 -29.29 17.75 -9.31
N ALA A 197 -28.32 18.42 -8.69
CA ALA A 197 -28.37 19.85 -8.39
C ALA A 197 -28.48 20.69 -9.67
N TYR A 198 -27.77 20.31 -10.73
CA TYR A 198 -27.84 20.95 -12.04
C TYR A 198 -29.25 20.79 -12.65
N ARG A 199 -29.81 19.57 -12.66
CA ARG A 199 -31.15 19.29 -13.22
C ARG A 199 -32.28 19.96 -12.45
N SER A 200 -32.19 19.97 -11.12
CA SER A 200 -33.21 20.55 -10.24
C SER A 200 -33.13 22.08 -10.15
N ARG A 201 -32.05 22.70 -10.68
CA ARG A 201 -31.75 24.13 -10.52
C ARG A 201 -31.83 24.55 -9.05
N ALA A 202 -31.17 23.76 -8.20
CA ALA A 202 -31.18 23.97 -6.76
C ALA A 202 -30.71 25.40 -6.39
N ARG A 203 -31.22 25.93 -5.26
CA ARG A 203 -30.75 27.21 -4.73
C ARG A 203 -29.28 27.10 -4.36
N TYR A 204 -28.46 28.03 -4.81
CA TYR A 204 -27.02 28.04 -4.56
C TYR A 204 -26.65 29.06 -3.48
N PRO A 205 -25.58 28.81 -2.71
CA PRO A 205 -25.03 29.80 -1.79
C PRO A 205 -24.28 30.91 -2.56
N VAL A 206 -24.26 32.11 -1.99
CA VAL A 206 -23.40 33.20 -2.49
C VAL A 206 -22.04 33.07 -1.82
N PRO A 207 -20.92 33.12 -2.56
CA PRO A 207 -19.58 33.12 -1.98
C PRO A 207 -19.45 34.21 -0.91
N PHE A 208 -18.91 33.85 0.25
CA PHE A 208 -18.72 34.77 1.37
C PHE A 208 -17.28 34.69 1.89
N GLY A 209 -16.70 35.87 2.15
CA GLY A 209 -15.33 36.00 2.64
C GLY A 209 -14.33 36.45 1.55
N ARG A 210 -13.16 36.90 2.01
CA ARG A 210 -11.97 37.11 1.17
C ARG A 210 -10.91 36.15 1.69
N PRO A 211 -10.79 34.95 1.12
CA PRO A 211 -9.81 33.99 1.59
C PRO A 211 -8.39 34.51 1.29
N HIS A 212 -7.42 34.05 2.08
CA HIS A 212 -6.01 34.32 1.80
C HIS A 212 -5.62 33.71 0.46
N MET A 213 -4.79 34.41 -0.31
CA MET A 213 -4.35 33.90 -1.60
C MET A 213 -3.37 32.73 -1.38
N PRO A 214 -3.58 31.56 -2.01
CA PRO A 214 -2.69 30.43 -1.85
C PRO A 214 -1.27 30.74 -2.32
N THR A 215 -0.28 30.19 -1.62
CA THR A 215 1.13 30.31 -1.95
C THR A 215 1.65 28.98 -2.49
N LEU A 216 2.34 29.02 -3.64
CA LEU A 216 2.95 27.84 -4.22
C LEU A 216 4.28 27.54 -3.51
N SER A 217 4.37 26.36 -2.90
CA SER A 217 5.55 25.89 -2.18
C SER A 217 6.17 24.66 -2.82
N HIS A 218 7.49 24.60 -2.82
CA HIS A 218 8.27 23.45 -3.27
C HIS A 218 8.49 22.48 -2.12
N LEU A 219 8.57 21.19 -2.44
CA LEU A 219 8.71 20.13 -1.44
C LEU A 219 10.04 19.41 -1.52
N ALA A 220 10.52 18.95 -0.36
CA ALA A 220 11.55 17.93 -0.31
C ALA A 220 11.02 16.59 -0.82
N GLU A 221 11.89 15.76 -1.39
CA GLU A 221 11.51 14.44 -1.92
C GLU A 221 10.92 13.53 -0.85
N ASP A 222 11.46 13.57 0.37
CA ASP A 222 10.99 12.75 1.50
C ASP A 222 9.54 13.05 1.90
N SER A 223 9.08 14.27 1.65
CA SER A 223 7.73 14.72 1.98
C SER A 223 6.69 14.28 0.95
N LEU A 224 7.12 13.94 -0.27
CA LEU A 224 6.20 13.54 -1.35
C LEU A 224 5.40 12.31 -0.99
N TYR A 225 5.99 11.41 -0.20
CA TYR A 225 5.33 10.20 0.27
C TYR A 225 4.00 10.49 0.99
N PHE A 226 3.91 11.61 1.73
CA PHE A 226 2.71 11.97 2.50
C PHE A 226 1.64 12.70 1.66
N LEU A 227 2.02 13.27 0.52
CA LEU A 227 1.19 14.22 -0.25
C LEU A 227 0.64 13.65 -1.56
N LEU A 228 1.44 12.83 -2.25
CA LEU A 228 1.04 12.18 -3.50
C LEU A 228 -0.06 11.17 -3.23
N GLY A 229 -0.98 10.95 -4.19
CA GLY A 229 -2.01 9.91 -4.05
C GLY A 229 -1.45 8.49 -4.24
N GLU A 230 -0.56 8.34 -5.23
CA GLU A 230 0.19 7.13 -5.52
C GLU A 230 1.55 7.11 -4.80
N LEU A 231 2.27 5.98 -4.87
CA LEU A 231 3.66 5.92 -4.40
C LEU A 231 4.56 6.81 -5.27
N PRO A 232 5.49 7.60 -4.70
CA PRO A 232 6.35 8.49 -5.47
C PRO A 232 7.04 7.81 -6.66
N TYR A 233 7.57 6.60 -6.46
CA TYR A 233 8.20 5.86 -7.56
C TYR A 233 7.21 5.46 -8.67
N LEU A 234 5.97 5.09 -8.32
CA LEU A 234 4.94 4.80 -9.31
C LEU A 234 4.54 6.06 -10.08
N THR A 235 4.36 7.19 -9.38
CA THR A 235 4.13 8.50 -10.01
C THR A 235 5.22 8.85 -11.02
N PHE A 236 6.48 8.55 -10.70
CA PHE A 236 7.60 8.72 -11.63
C PHE A 236 7.45 7.84 -12.89
N LEU A 237 7.12 6.56 -12.73
CA LEU A 237 6.93 5.65 -13.87
C LEU A 237 5.79 6.13 -14.80
N TYR A 238 4.66 6.58 -14.22
CA TYR A 238 3.54 7.10 -14.99
C TYR A 238 3.88 8.39 -15.74
N GLU A 239 4.58 9.33 -15.10
CA GLU A 239 5.02 10.56 -15.76
C GLU A 239 6.06 10.28 -16.85
N HIS A 240 6.98 9.33 -16.63
CA HIS A 240 7.93 8.90 -17.65
C HIS A 240 7.19 8.35 -18.88
N ARG A 241 6.20 7.48 -18.68
CA ARG A 241 5.41 6.91 -19.77
C ARG A 241 4.59 7.96 -20.51
N ARG A 242 3.99 8.92 -19.80
CA ARG A 242 3.35 10.09 -20.42
C ARG A 242 4.32 10.81 -21.36
N ALA A 243 5.55 11.05 -20.92
CA ALA A 243 6.55 11.74 -21.73
C ALA A 243 6.90 10.94 -23.00
N GLU A 244 7.00 9.61 -22.91
CA GLU A 244 7.22 8.73 -24.08
C GLU A 244 6.04 8.77 -25.07
N GLU A 245 4.81 8.74 -24.57
CA GLU A 245 3.59 8.84 -25.38
C GLU A 245 3.53 10.17 -26.12
N VAL A 246 3.83 11.28 -25.43
CA VAL A 246 3.90 12.61 -26.03
C VAL A 246 5.01 12.70 -27.09
N ALA A 247 6.14 12.01 -26.87
CA ALA A 247 7.24 11.93 -27.83
C ALA A 247 6.99 10.97 -29.01
N GLY A 248 5.82 10.31 -29.08
CA GLY A 248 5.46 9.40 -30.17
C GLY A 248 6.25 8.08 -30.16
N ARG A 249 6.81 7.67 -29.02
CA ARG A 249 7.69 6.48 -28.90
C ARG A 249 6.96 5.21 -28.43
N SER A 250 5.63 5.18 -28.42
CA SER A 250 4.87 4.09 -27.79
C SER A 250 5.02 2.73 -28.50
N GLY A 251 5.75 1.82 -27.84
CA GLY A 251 5.57 0.37 -28.00
C GLY A 251 4.26 -0.11 -27.37
N SER A 252 3.72 -1.21 -27.89
CA SER A 252 2.36 -1.76 -27.78
C SER A 252 1.78 -2.13 -26.41
N GLU A 253 2.39 -1.74 -25.28
CA GLU A 253 1.82 -1.96 -23.94
C GLU A 253 1.32 -0.65 -23.32
N GLU A 254 0.01 -0.48 -23.23
CA GLU A 254 -0.66 0.73 -22.72
C GLU A 254 -0.70 0.81 -21.18
N THR A 255 -0.35 -0.27 -20.49
CA THR A 255 -0.49 -0.41 -19.03
C THR A 255 0.86 -0.74 -18.40
N ILE A 256 1.37 0.15 -17.56
CA ILE A 256 2.61 -0.09 -16.81
C ILE A 256 2.30 -1.08 -15.69
N ASP A 257 3.04 -2.18 -15.62
CA ASP A 257 3.07 -3.01 -14.41
C ASP A 257 4.02 -2.36 -13.38
N GLY A 258 3.55 -1.27 -12.78
CA GLY A 258 4.36 -0.44 -11.89
C GLY A 258 4.88 -1.20 -10.67
N VAL A 259 4.08 -2.14 -10.14
CA VAL A 259 4.45 -2.95 -8.97
C VAL A 259 5.59 -3.92 -9.32
N LYS A 260 5.52 -4.61 -10.47
CA LYS A 260 6.63 -5.48 -10.88
C LYS A 260 7.91 -4.70 -11.14
N THR A 261 7.81 -3.54 -11.80
CA THR A 261 8.97 -2.66 -12.02
C THR A 261 9.57 -2.19 -10.71
N LEU A 262 8.75 -1.80 -9.72
CA LEU A 262 9.21 -1.44 -8.37
C LEU A 262 9.94 -2.60 -7.68
N LEU A 263 9.40 -3.83 -7.73
CA LEU A 263 10.03 -5.01 -7.12
C LEU A 263 11.39 -5.33 -7.77
N ILE A 264 11.48 -5.18 -9.09
CA ILE A 264 12.72 -5.41 -9.84
C ILE A 264 13.75 -4.31 -9.53
N GLU A 265 13.35 -3.04 -9.52
CA GLU A 265 14.28 -1.95 -9.20
C GLU A 265 14.75 -2.03 -7.75
N ALA A 266 13.87 -2.40 -6.80
CA ALA A 266 14.27 -2.65 -5.42
C ALA A 266 15.33 -3.75 -5.31
N ARG A 267 15.19 -4.83 -6.10
CA ARG A 267 16.21 -5.89 -6.16
C ARG A 267 17.53 -5.35 -6.68
N ASP A 268 17.49 -4.60 -7.78
CA ASP A 268 18.70 -4.09 -8.40
C ASP A 268 19.37 -3.02 -7.53
N SER A 269 18.59 -2.21 -6.81
CA SER A 269 19.05 -1.25 -5.80
C SER A 269 19.76 -1.95 -4.64
N ALA A 270 19.16 -3.00 -4.08
CA ALA A 270 19.78 -3.82 -3.03
C ALA A 270 21.13 -4.41 -3.50
N LEU A 271 21.18 -4.96 -4.71
CA LEU A 271 22.41 -5.51 -5.30
C LEU A 271 23.49 -4.44 -5.52
N ARG A 272 23.12 -3.19 -5.84
CA ARG A 272 24.06 -2.07 -6.03
C ARG A 272 24.60 -1.51 -4.71
N ALA A 273 23.79 -1.52 -3.65
CA ALA A 273 24.19 -1.02 -2.34
C ALA A 273 25.33 -1.84 -1.71
N GLU A 274 25.45 -3.12 -2.06
CA GLU A 274 26.47 -4.01 -1.50
C GLU A 274 27.81 -3.98 -2.26
N ARG A 275 28.80 -3.31 -1.66
CA ARG A 275 30.13 -3.13 -2.26
C ARG A 275 31.01 -4.39 -2.26
N SER A 276 30.79 -5.36 -1.36
CA SER A 276 31.68 -6.52 -1.22
C SER A 276 31.30 -7.69 -2.16
N ALA A 277 32.28 -8.29 -2.82
CA ALA A 277 32.06 -9.40 -3.77
C ALA A 277 31.60 -10.70 -3.08
N ALA A 278 31.97 -10.91 -1.80
CA ALA A 278 31.57 -12.08 -1.02
C ALA A 278 30.10 -12.03 -0.58
N CYS A 279 29.58 -10.86 -0.18
CA CYS A 279 28.15 -10.72 0.15
C CYS A 279 27.27 -10.83 -1.11
N ARG A 280 27.74 -10.34 -2.26
CA ARG A 280 27.06 -10.53 -3.55
C ARG A 280 26.85 -11.99 -3.93
N ALA A 281 27.78 -12.89 -3.59
CA ALA A 281 27.64 -14.33 -3.85
C ALA A 281 26.65 -15.01 -2.89
N LEU A 282 26.70 -14.67 -1.60
CA LEU A 282 25.77 -15.18 -0.59
C LEU A 282 24.33 -14.68 -0.81
N GLN A 283 24.16 -13.46 -1.35
CA GLN A 283 22.85 -12.93 -1.69
C GLN A 283 22.32 -13.34 -3.07
N GLN A 284 23.14 -13.95 -3.94
CA GLN A 284 22.60 -14.58 -5.16
C GLN A 284 21.64 -15.72 -4.80
N ASP A 285 21.88 -16.45 -3.71
CA ASP A 285 20.97 -17.46 -3.16
C ASP A 285 19.77 -16.85 -2.41
N SER A 286 19.92 -15.61 -1.92
CA SER A 286 18.85 -14.79 -1.33
C SER A 286 18.04 -13.99 -2.36
N SER A 287 18.43 -14.02 -3.64
CA SER A 287 17.91 -13.12 -4.66
C SER A 287 16.43 -13.36 -4.99
N LEU A 288 15.77 -12.32 -5.51
CA LEU A 288 14.41 -12.40 -6.07
C LEU A 288 14.43 -13.28 -7.33
N THR A 289 14.39 -14.60 -7.14
CA THR A 289 14.19 -15.58 -8.22
C THR A 289 12.76 -15.50 -8.76
N PRO A 290 12.49 -15.94 -10.00
CA PRO A 290 11.12 -15.97 -10.54
C PRO A 290 10.13 -16.75 -9.66
N ASN A 291 10.59 -17.80 -8.98
CA ASN A 291 9.75 -18.58 -8.06
C ASN A 291 9.41 -17.79 -6.78
N ARG A 292 10.40 -17.07 -6.21
CA ARG A 292 10.17 -16.18 -5.07
C ARG A 292 9.29 -15.00 -5.44
N LEU A 293 9.50 -14.39 -6.61
CA LEU A 293 8.64 -13.32 -7.13
C LEU A 293 7.19 -13.81 -7.29
N ARG A 294 6.98 -15.01 -7.85
CA ARG A 294 5.65 -15.61 -7.96
C ARG A 294 5.00 -15.80 -6.58
N THR A 295 5.77 -16.31 -5.61
CA THR A 295 5.30 -16.50 -4.23
C THR A 295 4.96 -15.19 -3.55
N LEU A 296 5.80 -14.17 -3.73
CA LEU A 296 5.59 -12.81 -3.23
C LEU A 296 4.33 -12.20 -3.83
N LEU A 297 4.17 -12.21 -5.16
CA LEU A 297 2.98 -11.67 -5.83
C LEU A 297 1.70 -12.42 -5.43
N GLN A 298 1.79 -13.74 -5.25
CA GLN A 298 0.68 -14.55 -4.75
C GLN A 298 0.31 -14.18 -3.31
N TYR A 299 1.30 -13.90 -2.46
CA TYR A 299 1.07 -13.48 -1.09
C TYR A 299 0.49 -12.06 -1.02
N VAL A 300 1.06 -11.12 -1.77
CA VAL A 300 0.53 -9.76 -1.92
C VAL A 300 -0.93 -9.80 -2.37
N ARG A 301 -1.25 -10.55 -3.43
CA ARG A 301 -2.63 -10.69 -3.92
C ARG A 301 -3.58 -11.18 -2.83
N ASN A 302 -3.15 -12.12 -2.00
CA ASN A 302 -4.00 -12.65 -0.93
C ASN A 302 -4.20 -11.60 0.18
N LEU A 303 -3.14 -10.86 0.54
CA LEU A 303 -3.24 -9.76 1.50
C LEU A 303 -4.20 -8.66 1.01
N THR A 304 -4.09 -8.25 -0.25
CA THR A 304 -4.98 -7.21 -0.82
C THR A 304 -6.43 -7.64 -0.82
N LEU A 305 -6.69 -8.90 -1.17
CA LEU A 305 -8.04 -9.47 -1.14
C LEU A 305 -8.61 -9.55 0.29
N MET A 306 -7.77 -9.84 1.29
CA MET A 306 -8.19 -9.81 2.70
C MET A 306 -8.59 -8.40 3.16
N ASP A 307 -7.91 -7.38 2.66
CA ASP A 307 -8.21 -5.97 2.92
C ASP A 307 -9.35 -5.42 2.04
N GLY A 308 -9.98 -6.26 1.20
CA GLY A 308 -11.08 -5.86 0.32
C GLY A 308 -10.67 -4.91 -0.81
N ARG A 309 -9.39 -4.93 -1.20
CA ARG A 309 -8.79 -4.07 -2.24
C ARG A 309 -8.30 -4.89 -3.44
N MET A 310 -8.08 -4.20 -4.56
CA MET A 310 -7.52 -4.81 -5.78
C MET A 310 -6.07 -4.36 -6.03
N THR A 311 -5.72 -3.16 -5.60
CA THR A 311 -4.34 -2.63 -5.58
C THR A 311 -3.66 -2.90 -4.25
N PRO A 312 -2.37 -3.30 -4.26
CA PRO A 312 -1.60 -3.43 -3.04
C PRO A 312 -1.13 -2.09 -2.49
N GLN A 313 -1.19 -1.96 -1.17
CA GLN A 313 -0.57 -0.84 -0.47
C GLN A 313 0.93 -1.11 -0.25
N LEU A 314 1.70 -0.05 0.05
CA LEU A 314 3.12 -0.21 0.39
C LEU A 314 3.33 -1.17 1.56
N TYR A 315 2.44 -1.14 2.56
CA TYR A 315 2.49 -2.06 3.68
C TYR A 315 2.41 -3.52 3.23
N ASP A 316 1.46 -3.86 2.35
CA ASP A 316 1.28 -5.24 1.86
C ASP A 316 2.50 -5.70 1.07
N LEU A 317 3.06 -4.81 0.23
CA LEU A 317 4.28 -5.08 -0.52
C LEU A 317 5.49 -5.28 0.39
N ALA A 318 5.66 -4.43 1.40
CA ALA A 318 6.78 -4.50 2.34
C ALA A 318 6.67 -5.71 3.27
N LEU A 319 5.48 -6.00 3.80
CA LEU A 319 5.23 -7.19 4.60
C LEU A 319 5.48 -8.47 3.79
N ALA A 320 4.98 -8.54 2.55
CA ALA A 320 5.22 -9.70 1.70
C ALA A 320 6.70 -9.87 1.35
N SER A 321 7.38 -8.76 1.08
CA SER A 321 8.83 -8.73 0.83
C SER A 321 9.63 -9.21 2.03
N GLN A 322 9.24 -8.77 3.24
CA GLN A 322 9.87 -9.18 4.49
C GLN A 322 9.73 -10.69 4.71
N GLN A 323 8.53 -11.25 4.52
CA GLN A 323 8.26 -12.67 4.79
C GLN A 323 8.85 -13.63 3.75
N VAL A 324 8.95 -13.21 2.48
CA VAL A 324 9.41 -14.09 1.39
C VAL A 324 10.92 -13.99 1.15
N ILE A 325 11.51 -12.81 1.32
CA ILE A 325 12.92 -12.55 0.97
C ILE A 325 13.73 -12.17 2.20
N GLY A 326 13.22 -11.25 3.02
CA GLY A 326 13.86 -10.80 4.25
C GLY A 326 13.76 -9.29 4.47
N ASP A 327 14.23 -8.85 5.64
CA ASP A 327 14.15 -7.47 6.11
C ASP A 327 14.91 -6.48 5.21
N ASP A 328 16.11 -6.85 4.72
CA ASP A 328 16.94 -5.97 3.90
C ASP A 328 16.29 -5.64 2.55
N TYR A 329 15.63 -6.63 1.93
CA TYR A 329 14.90 -6.40 0.69
C TYR A 329 13.64 -5.56 0.93
N ALA A 330 12.93 -5.80 2.04
CA ALA A 330 11.79 -4.97 2.42
C ALA A 330 12.20 -3.50 2.66
N LEU A 331 13.35 -3.26 3.29
CA LEU A 331 13.90 -1.91 3.46
C LEU A 331 14.24 -1.27 2.10
N SER A 332 14.95 -1.99 1.23
CA SER A 332 15.28 -1.50 -0.11
C SER A 332 14.04 -1.18 -0.95
N LEU A 333 12.97 -1.99 -0.81
CA LEU A 333 11.68 -1.72 -1.43
C LEU A 333 11.07 -0.41 -0.94
N ILE A 334 11.02 -0.18 0.38
CA ILE A 334 10.47 1.05 0.97
C ILE A 334 11.28 2.27 0.52
N GLU A 335 12.61 2.17 0.53
CA GLU A 335 13.49 3.23 0.05
C GLU A 335 13.27 3.52 -1.43
N THR A 336 13.12 2.49 -2.26
CA THR A 336 12.85 2.64 -3.70
C THR A 336 11.48 3.26 -3.94
N ALA A 337 10.44 2.83 -3.22
CA ALA A 337 9.08 3.35 -3.35
C ALA A 337 8.98 4.86 -3.03
N ARG A 338 9.83 5.36 -2.14
CA ARG A 338 9.91 6.79 -1.76
C ARG A 338 10.62 7.67 -2.79
N GLN A 339 11.32 7.09 -3.76
CA GLN A 339 12.11 7.87 -4.70
C GLN A 339 11.24 8.57 -5.75
N TYR A 340 11.53 9.84 -6.01
CA TYR A 340 10.99 10.63 -7.10
C TYR A 340 12.11 11.42 -7.79
N PRO A 341 12.81 10.81 -8.76
CA PRO A 341 13.96 11.41 -9.42
C PRO A 341 13.74 12.85 -9.96
N PRO A 342 12.57 13.24 -10.50
CA PRO A 342 12.36 14.60 -10.98
C PRO A 342 12.59 15.70 -9.94
N GLN A 343 12.37 15.42 -8.65
CA GLN A 343 12.63 16.41 -7.58
C GLN A 343 14.13 16.71 -7.40
N ARG A 344 15.01 15.80 -7.83
CA ARG A 344 16.47 15.93 -7.71
C ARG A 344 17.10 16.74 -8.85
N ILE A 345 16.37 17.03 -9.92
CA ILE A 345 16.90 17.58 -11.18
C ILE A 345 16.49 19.04 -11.34
N GLY A 346 17.44 19.98 -11.41
CA GLY A 346 17.16 21.42 -11.61
C GLY A 346 17.85 22.34 -10.60
N PRO A 347 17.66 23.67 -10.72
CA PRO A 347 18.35 24.67 -9.89
C PRO A 347 17.92 24.63 -8.42
N GLU A 348 16.68 24.26 -8.14
CA GLU A 348 16.10 24.12 -6.80
C GLU A 348 16.33 22.71 -6.22
N ARG A 349 17.50 22.11 -6.47
CA ARG A 349 17.83 20.78 -5.94
C ARG A 349 18.08 20.87 -4.43
N GLY A 350 17.32 20.09 -3.65
CA GLY A 350 17.45 20.07 -2.19
C GLY A 350 16.91 21.34 -1.49
N ALA A 351 16.25 22.23 -2.24
CA ALA A 351 15.52 23.36 -1.71
C ALA A 351 14.03 22.99 -1.74
N GLY A 352 13.42 22.85 -0.57
CA GLY A 352 12.00 22.52 -0.45
C GLY A 352 11.59 22.50 1.01
N LEU A 353 10.32 22.80 1.25
CA LEU A 353 9.70 22.60 2.54
C LEU A 353 9.74 21.10 2.87
N HIS A 354 10.37 20.78 3.99
CA HIS A 354 10.25 19.46 4.59
C HIS A 354 8.95 19.45 5.38
N LEU A 355 7.94 18.80 4.82
CA LEU A 355 6.73 18.44 5.54
C LEU A 355 6.94 17.07 6.14
N ASP A 356 6.90 16.99 7.47
CA ASP A 356 6.80 15.72 8.18
C ASP A 356 5.33 15.39 8.44
N PHE A 357 5.07 14.12 8.76
CA PHE A 357 3.78 13.66 9.24
C PHE A 357 3.24 14.52 10.39
N ARG A 358 4.11 14.99 11.30
CA ARG A 358 3.73 15.83 12.44
C ARG A 358 3.20 17.21 12.04
N ASP A 359 3.60 17.69 10.86
CA ASP A 359 3.09 18.95 10.32
C ASP A 359 1.73 18.79 9.63
N LEU A 360 1.37 17.55 9.25
CA LEU A 360 0.16 17.21 8.50
C LEU A 360 -0.91 16.51 9.35
N ALA A 361 -0.51 15.72 10.34
CA ALA A 361 -1.37 15.01 11.27
C ALA A 361 -1.25 15.67 12.64
N GLY A 362 -2.37 16.20 13.12
CA GLY A 362 -2.50 16.82 14.44
C GLY A 362 -2.19 15.86 15.59
N ASP A 363 -0.91 15.66 15.91
CA ASP A 363 -0.47 14.89 17.08
C ASP A 363 -0.02 15.82 18.23
N THR A 364 -0.74 15.74 19.34
CA THR A 364 -0.92 16.76 20.40
C THR A 364 0.30 17.17 21.23
N ASP A 365 1.51 16.68 20.95
CA ASP A 365 2.67 16.81 21.85
C ASP A 365 3.76 17.80 21.41
N SER A 366 3.71 18.33 20.19
CA SER A 366 4.57 19.45 19.77
C SER A 366 3.71 20.62 19.32
N GLY A 367 3.72 21.72 20.09
CA GLY A 367 2.81 22.86 20.00
C GLY A 367 2.84 23.73 18.74
N SER A 368 2.94 23.14 17.55
CA SER A 368 2.72 23.78 16.26
C SER A 368 2.08 22.79 15.29
N LEU A 369 0.82 22.43 15.54
CA LEU A 369 0.03 21.60 14.63
C LEU A 369 -0.84 22.52 13.81
N ARG A 370 -0.54 22.65 12.51
CA ARG A 370 -1.48 23.21 11.54
C ARG A 370 -2.38 22.07 11.09
N ASP A 371 -3.66 22.10 11.44
CA ASP A 371 -4.67 21.18 10.90
C ASP A 371 -4.72 21.40 9.38
N THR A 372 -3.99 20.57 8.64
CA THR A 372 -3.69 20.79 7.22
C THR A 372 -4.49 19.82 6.36
N ARG A 373 -5.49 20.34 5.64
CA ARG A 373 -6.49 19.53 4.94
C ARG A 373 -6.28 19.54 3.43
N ASN A 374 -6.37 18.36 2.81
CA ASN A 374 -6.24 18.21 1.36
C ASN A 374 -7.57 18.51 0.66
N ARG A 375 -7.57 19.43 -0.31
CA ARG A 375 -8.78 19.75 -1.09
C ARG A 375 -9.08 18.75 -2.20
N LEU A 376 -8.07 17.99 -2.64
CA LEU A 376 -8.18 16.92 -3.63
C LEU A 376 -7.85 15.56 -2.98
N GLU A 377 -8.49 15.29 -1.85
CA GLU A 377 -8.27 14.06 -1.09
C GLU A 377 -8.79 12.83 -1.86
N GLY A 378 -7.93 11.80 -1.94
CA GLY A 378 -8.24 10.52 -2.58
C GLY A 378 -8.71 9.48 -1.56
N VAL A 379 -8.27 8.23 -1.75
CA VAL A 379 -8.58 7.14 -0.82
C VAL A 379 -7.84 7.36 0.51
N PRO A 380 -8.52 7.25 1.67
CA PRO A 380 -7.89 7.47 2.97
C PRO A 380 -6.76 6.46 3.22
N ARG A 381 -5.71 6.94 3.88
CA ARG A 381 -4.52 6.17 4.23
C ARG A 381 -4.55 5.77 5.69
N THR A 382 -4.12 4.54 5.98
CA THR A 382 -4.06 4.02 7.35
C THR A 382 -2.61 3.75 7.73
N TRP A 383 -2.24 4.19 8.93
CA TRP A 383 -0.93 3.90 9.49
C TRP A 383 -0.86 2.47 9.99
N ARG A 384 0.22 1.76 9.60
CA ARG A 384 0.51 0.40 10.04
C ARG A 384 1.97 0.30 10.44
N ASN A 385 2.23 -0.40 11.54
CA ASN A 385 3.57 -0.63 12.03
C ASN A 385 4.17 -1.88 11.38
N LEU A 386 5.36 -1.75 10.83
CA LEU A 386 6.14 -2.85 10.28
C LEU A 386 7.47 -2.96 11.04
N HIS A 387 7.70 -4.09 11.70
CA HIS A 387 8.92 -4.33 12.47
C HIS A 387 9.99 -4.88 11.53
N LEU A 388 10.96 -4.05 11.13
CA LEU A 388 12.09 -4.47 10.30
C LEU A 388 13.34 -4.66 11.15
N ARG A 389 14.10 -5.73 10.87
CA ARG A 389 15.42 -5.98 11.48
C ARG A 389 16.51 -5.85 10.41
N PRO A 390 16.96 -4.62 10.09
CA PRO A 390 17.93 -4.42 9.03
C PRO A 390 19.29 -5.03 9.41
N THR A 391 20.06 -5.40 8.39
CA THR A 391 21.45 -5.80 8.58
C THR A 391 22.22 -4.68 9.29
N PRO A 392 22.96 -5.02 10.35
CA PRO A 392 23.66 -4.04 11.17
C PRO A 392 24.70 -3.25 10.36
N PRO A 393 24.92 -1.97 10.69
CA PRO A 393 25.85 -1.11 9.97
C PRO A 393 27.28 -1.67 10.07
N ALA A 394 28.11 -1.37 9.06
CA ALA A 394 29.50 -1.82 8.97
C ALA A 394 30.33 -1.71 10.27
N PRO A 395 30.31 -0.58 11.02
CA PRO A 395 31.06 -0.48 12.28
C PRO A 395 30.63 -1.50 13.34
N LEU A 396 29.33 -1.78 13.44
CA LEU A 396 28.80 -2.74 14.40
C LEU A 396 29.18 -4.17 14.03
N ARG A 397 29.15 -4.51 12.74
CA ARG A 397 29.64 -5.81 12.24
C ARG A 397 31.12 -6.00 12.51
N GLU A 398 31.92 -4.95 12.34
CA GLU A 398 33.36 -5.01 12.63
C GLU A 398 33.63 -5.16 14.12
N GLN A 399 32.88 -4.48 14.97
CA GLN A 399 32.92 -4.67 16.42
C GLN A 399 32.60 -6.13 16.80
N TRP A 400 31.48 -6.68 16.31
CA TRP A 400 31.11 -8.07 16.59
C TRP A 400 32.15 -9.08 16.10
N ARG A 401 32.76 -8.81 14.93
CA ARG A 401 33.85 -9.65 14.40
C ARG A 401 35.11 -9.58 15.29
N MET A 402 35.35 -8.47 15.99
CA MET A 402 36.46 -8.36 16.95
C MET A 402 36.11 -8.95 18.32
N GLU A 403 34.85 -8.92 18.71
CA GLU A 403 34.32 -9.58 19.92
C GLU A 403 34.19 -11.10 19.75
N TRP A 404 34.28 -11.59 18.51
CA TRP A 404 34.29 -13.01 18.19
C TRP A 404 35.57 -13.68 18.70
N ASP A 405 35.43 -14.61 19.64
CA ASP A 405 36.53 -15.44 20.14
C ASP A 405 36.74 -16.67 19.25
N PRO A 406 37.86 -16.78 18.50
CA PRO A 406 38.15 -17.94 17.67
C PRO A 406 38.43 -19.23 18.45
N PHE A 407 38.61 -19.14 19.78
CA PHE A 407 38.93 -20.26 20.65
C PHE A 407 37.75 -20.71 21.54
N GLY A 408 36.61 -20.02 21.48
CA GLY A 408 35.36 -20.45 22.11
C GLY A 408 34.64 -21.48 21.25
N GLN A 409 34.09 -22.53 21.87
CA GLN A 409 33.18 -23.45 21.19
C GLN A 409 31.81 -22.76 21.12
N CYS A 410 31.31 -22.53 19.91
CA CYS A 410 30.19 -21.62 19.68
C CYS A 410 28.87 -22.38 19.60
N SER A 411 28.07 -22.32 20.65
CA SER A 411 26.66 -22.61 20.60
C SER A 411 25.90 -21.27 20.56
N TYR A 412 24.95 -21.10 19.63
CA TYR A 412 24.10 -19.90 19.56
C TYR A 412 22.89 -20.18 20.44
N PRO A 413 22.78 -19.58 21.64
CA PRO A 413 21.84 -20.04 22.67
C PRO A 413 20.37 -20.21 22.20
N PRO A 414 19.83 -19.34 21.32
CA PRO A 414 18.47 -19.51 20.80
C PRO A 414 18.28 -20.75 19.92
N GLU A 415 19.31 -21.17 19.18
CA GLU A 415 19.29 -22.35 18.32
C GLU A 415 19.48 -23.61 19.15
N ASP A 416 20.37 -23.59 20.14
CA ASP A 416 20.55 -24.70 21.09
C ASP A 416 19.24 -24.99 21.85
N THR A 417 18.57 -23.93 22.31
CA THR A 417 17.25 -24.05 22.95
C THR A 417 16.25 -24.78 22.05
N ARG A 418 16.31 -24.60 20.72
CA ARG A 418 15.40 -25.30 19.79
C ARG A 418 15.78 -26.77 19.62
N ILE A 419 17.08 -27.07 19.50
CA ILE A 419 17.59 -28.43 19.37
C ILE A 419 17.25 -29.24 20.63
N GLU A 420 17.45 -28.66 21.81
CA GLU A 420 17.15 -29.33 23.08
C GLU A 420 15.64 -29.47 23.31
N ASN A 421 14.83 -28.48 22.93
CA ASN A 421 13.36 -28.63 22.95
C ASN A 421 12.89 -29.78 22.05
N PHE A 422 13.52 -29.96 20.87
CA PHE A 422 13.23 -31.09 20.00
C PHE A 422 13.64 -32.42 20.63
N GLN A 423 14.81 -32.49 21.26
CA GLN A 423 15.28 -33.66 22.00
C GLN A 423 14.34 -34.04 23.13
N GLN A 424 13.90 -33.06 23.92
CA GLN A 424 12.91 -33.25 24.97
C GLN A 424 11.57 -33.77 24.43
N HIS A 425 11.09 -33.18 23.32
CA HIS A 425 9.85 -33.63 22.68
C HIS A 425 9.93 -35.10 22.21
N VAL A 426 11.05 -35.50 21.58
CA VAL A 426 11.26 -36.90 21.17
C VAL A 426 11.29 -37.84 22.37
N ARG A 427 11.92 -37.42 23.48
CA ARG A 427 11.96 -38.21 24.73
C ARG A 427 10.56 -38.41 25.32
N GLU A 428 9.72 -37.39 25.30
CA GLU A 428 8.32 -37.46 25.75
C GLU A 428 7.46 -38.37 24.86
N GLN A 429 7.61 -38.28 23.53
CA GLN A 429 6.93 -39.16 22.59
C GLN A 429 7.37 -40.61 22.75
N ALA A 430 8.67 -40.88 22.89
CA ALA A 430 9.18 -42.22 23.12
C ALA A 430 8.67 -42.83 24.44
N ARG A 431 8.56 -42.02 25.52
CA ARG A 431 7.93 -42.46 26.78
C ARG A 431 6.47 -42.84 26.60
N THR A 432 5.76 -42.12 25.73
CA THR A 432 4.35 -42.41 25.41
C THR A 432 4.24 -43.71 24.60
N LEU A 433 5.10 -43.92 23.62
CA LEU A 433 5.14 -45.13 22.80
C LEU A 433 5.44 -46.40 23.61
N LEU A 434 6.38 -46.34 24.57
CA LEU A 434 6.66 -47.47 25.48
C LEU A 434 5.44 -47.87 26.32
N GLY A 435 4.50 -46.95 26.57
CA GLY A 435 3.24 -47.24 27.25
C GLY A 435 2.20 -47.94 26.38
N LEU A 436 2.36 -47.93 25.05
CA LEU A 436 1.39 -48.51 24.10
C LEU A 436 1.51 -50.03 23.92
N ASP A 437 2.60 -50.66 24.35
CA ASP A 437 2.85 -52.09 24.13
C ASP A 437 2.08 -53.01 25.09
N LEU A 438 1.42 -52.47 26.13
CA LEU A 438 0.64 -53.24 27.10
C LEU A 438 -0.78 -52.69 27.32
N PRO A 439 -1.63 -52.57 26.29
CA PRO A 439 -3.00 -52.12 26.48
C PRO A 439 -3.80 -53.20 27.22
N LYS A 440 -4.41 -52.83 28.35
CA LYS A 440 -5.39 -53.68 29.01
C LYS A 440 -6.76 -53.43 28.41
N VAL A 441 -7.42 -54.49 27.94
CA VAL A 441 -8.76 -54.41 27.37
C VAL A 441 -9.78 -54.87 28.41
N GLU A 442 -10.77 -54.02 28.69
CA GLU A 442 -11.86 -54.32 29.62
C GLU A 442 -13.22 -54.05 28.97
N LYS A 443 -14.25 -54.76 29.45
CA LYS A 443 -15.64 -54.55 29.01
C LYS A 443 -16.14 -53.18 29.49
N PHE A 444 -16.78 -52.43 28.60
CA PHE A 444 -17.37 -51.13 28.91
C PHE A 444 -18.42 -51.28 30.00
N SER A 445 -18.26 -50.49 31.07
CA SER A 445 -19.20 -50.43 32.19
C SER A 445 -19.74 -49.02 32.35
N ALA A 446 -18.89 -48.08 32.78
CA ALA A 446 -19.28 -46.70 33.06
C ALA A 446 -18.31 -45.62 32.57
N SER A 447 -17.09 -45.99 32.13
CA SER A 447 -16.06 -45.04 31.68
C SER A 447 -15.42 -45.50 30.37
N LEU A 448 -15.10 -44.52 29.52
CA LEU A 448 -14.39 -44.68 28.26
C LEU A 448 -12.86 -44.81 28.42
N LYS A 449 -12.33 -44.78 29.66
CA LYS A 449 -10.89 -44.83 30.00
C LYS A 449 -10.03 -44.05 28.98
N ASP A 450 -9.08 -44.70 28.30
CA ASP A 450 -8.19 -44.10 27.30
C ASP A 450 -8.69 -44.29 25.85
N GLY A 451 -9.93 -44.77 25.68
CA GLY A 451 -10.63 -44.88 24.41
C GLY A 451 -11.21 -46.27 24.13
N LEU A 452 -12.04 -46.36 23.08
CA LEU A 452 -12.62 -47.63 22.62
C LEU A 452 -11.58 -48.49 21.89
N ASP A 453 -11.56 -49.78 22.20
CA ASP A 453 -10.82 -50.77 21.40
C ASP A 453 -11.76 -51.29 20.30
N LEU A 454 -11.65 -50.70 19.11
CA LEU A 454 -12.46 -51.06 17.96
C LEU A 454 -12.24 -52.50 17.52
N ARG A 455 -11.02 -53.05 17.67
CA ARG A 455 -10.71 -54.38 17.18
C ARG A 455 -11.40 -55.44 18.04
N GLU A 456 -11.30 -55.31 19.37
CA GLU A 456 -11.91 -56.28 20.28
C GLU A 456 -13.42 -56.10 20.40
N THR A 457 -13.90 -54.86 20.23
CA THR A 457 -15.34 -54.57 20.07
C THR A 457 -15.92 -55.22 18.81
N LEU A 458 -15.22 -55.16 17.68
CA LEU A 458 -15.67 -55.82 16.45
C LEU A 458 -15.59 -57.36 16.55
N ARG A 459 -14.59 -57.89 17.24
CA ARG A 459 -14.46 -59.33 17.47
C ARG A 459 -15.63 -59.89 18.29
N ASN A 460 -16.10 -59.12 19.26
CA ASN A 460 -17.22 -59.44 20.14
C ASN A 460 -18.51 -58.73 19.72
N TRP A 461 -18.64 -58.35 18.45
CA TRP A 461 -19.84 -57.65 17.95
C TRP A 461 -21.12 -58.45 18.15
N HIS A 462 -21.01 -59.78 18.09
CA HIS A 462 -22.12 -60.72 18.27
C HIS A 462 -22.73 -60.71 19.68
N THR A 463 -21.99 -60.28 20.70
CA THR A 463 -22.50 -60.14 22.08
C THR A 463 -23.12 -58.77 22.36
N GLY A 464 -22.96 -57.79 21.46
CA GLY A 464 -23.44 -56.42 21.66
C GLY A 464 -22.67 -55.62 22.73
N ASP A 465 -21.52 -56.14 23.17
CA ASP A 465 -20.70 -55.57 24.22
C ASP A 465 -19.59 -54.69 23.63
N LEU A 466 -19.38 -53.51 24.22
CA LEU A 466 -18.30 -52.59 23.86
C LEU A 466 -17.07 -52.85 24.74
N TYR A 467 -15.87 -52.73 24.16
CA TYR A 467 -14.60 -52.90 24.88
C TYR A 467 -13.78 -51.61 24.86
N VAL A 468 -13.16 -51.30 25.99
CA VAL A 468 -12.38 -50.09 26.23
C VAL A 468 -10.94 -50.46 26.56
N LYS A 469 -9.98 -49.67 26.07
CA LYS A 469 -8.56 -49.82 26.39
C LYS A 469 -8.16 -48.90 27.56
N GLU A 470 -7.34 -49.43 28.45
CA GLU A 470 -6.59 -48.69 29.46
C GLU A 470 -5.11 -48.82 29.16
N LEU A 471 -4.44 -47.68 29.01
CA LEU A 471 -3.00 -47.58 28.86
C LEU A 471 -2.41 -47.41 30.26
N PRO A 472 -1.72 -48.43 30.81
CA PRO A 472 -1.12 -48.28 32.12
C PRO A 472 -0.06 -47.16 32.08
N PRO A 473 0.12 -46.39 33.17
CA PRO A 473 1.18 -45.38 33.22
C PRO A 473 2.53 -46.06 33.00
N SER A 474 3.33 -45.52 32.07
CA SER A 474 4.64 -46.06 31.73
C SER A 474 5.56 -45.99 32.95
N LYS A 475 6.00 -47.16 33.43
CA LYS A 475 6.98 -47.27 34.52
C LYS A 475 8.36 -47.45 33.92
N GLY A 476 9.12 -46.36 33.81
CA GLY A 476 10.51 -46.39 33.34
C GLY A 476 11.00 -45.00 32.93
N GLY A 477 12.24 -44.67 33.29
CA GLY A 477 12.93 -43.50 32.76
C GLY A 477 13.66 -43.87 31.48
N ILE A 478 13.50 -43.07 30.42
CA ILE A 478 14.44 -43.09 29.29
C ILE A 478 15.67 -42.35 29.75
N GLU A 479 16.80 -43.03 29.93
CA GLU A 479 18.07 -42.41 30.36
C GLU A 479 18.81 -41.75 29.20
N VAL A 480 18.95 -42.44 28.07
CA VAL A 480 19.68 -41.97 26.89
C VAL A 480 18.80 -42.07 25.65
N VAL A 481 18.78 -41.01 24.84
CA VAL A 481 18.18 -40.99 23.50
C VAL A 481 19.31 -40.79 22.50
N VAL A 482 19.46 -41.71 21.55
CA VAL A 482 20.44 -41.59 20.46
C VAL A 482 19.69 -41.29 19.18
N MET A 483 19.93 -40.12 18.59
CA MET A 483 19.38 -39.74 17.29
C MET A 483 20.41 -40.03 16.21
N LEU A 484 20.05 -40.87 15.24
CA LEU A 484 20.89 -41.22 14.09
C LEU A 484 20.26 -40.62 12.84
N PHE A 485 20.97 -39.71 12.18
CA PHE A 485 20.48 -39.04 10.98
C PHE A 485 20.82 -39.79 9.69
N ASP A 486 21.83 -40.66 9.71
CA ASP A 486 22.19 -41.52 8.58
C ASP A 486 22.48 -42.95 9.07
N VAL A 487 21.83 -43.94 8.43
CA VAL A 487 21.89 -45.36 8.82
C VAL A 487 21.88 -46.24 7.56
N PRO A 488 22.88 -47.12 7.35
CA PRO A 488 24.05 -47.36 8.20
C PRO A 488 25.17 -46.34 7.95
N ALA A 489 25.73 -45.77 9.01
CA ALA A 489 26.93 -44.95 8.91
C ALA A 489 28.15 -45.83 8.54
N ASP A 490 28.49 -45.90 7.25
CA ASP A 490 29.63 -46.69 6.77
C ASP A 490 30.96 -46.05 7.25
N PRO A 491 31.77 -46.75 8.05
CA PRO A 491 33.06 -46.27 8.52
C PRO A 491 34.03 -45.89 7.38
N ALA A 492 33.86 -46.47 6.18
CA ALA A 492 34.67 -46.19 5.01
C ALA A 492 34.28 -44.89 4.29
N GLN A 493 33.02 -44.46 4.42
CA GLN A 493 32.51 -43.24 3.80
C GLN A 493 32.78 -42.01 4.67
N TYR A 494 32.66 -42.15 5.99
CA TYR A 494 32.82 -41.05 6.95
C TYR A 494 34.19 -41.10 7.65
N GLY A 495 35.19 -40.55 6.97
CA GLY A 495 36.58 -40.51 7.43
C GLY A 495 36.85 -39.46 8.52
N TRP A 496 36.08 -38.37 8.57
CA TRP A 496 36.22 -37.34 9.60
C TRP A 496 35.23 -37.58 10.74
N ARG A 497 35.74 -37.62 11.96
CA ARG A 497 34.95 -37.89 13.17
C ARG A 497 35.36 -36.94 14.28
N SER A 498 34.39 -36.28 14.88
CA SER A 498 34.60 -35.41 16.03
C SER A 498 33.45 -35.57 17.01
N THR A 499 33.73 -35.42 18.30
CA THR A 499 32.71 -35.39 19.35
C THR A 499 32.75 -34.04 20.01
N TRP A 500 31.58 -33.40 20.04
CA TRP A 500 31.35 -32.15 20.75
C TRP A 500 30.67 -32.50 22.08
N TYR A 501 31.39 -32.29 23.16
CA TYR A 501 30.88 -32.49 24.52
C TYR A 501 29.97 -31.34 24.91
N ALA A 502 28.90 -31.65 25.63
CA ALA A 502 28.02 -30.65 26.23
C ALA A 502 28.80 -29.79 27.25
N GLU A 503 28.63 -28.46 27.17
CA GLU A 503 29.24 -27.51 28.11
C GLU A 503 28.30 -27.18 29.27
N HIS A 504 26.99 -27.31 29.05
CA HIS A 504 25.95 -27.07 30.04
C HIS A 504 25.17 -28.34 30.40
N GLU A 505 24.58 -28.38 31.62
CA GLU A 505 23.83 -29.56 32.11
C GLU A 505 22.61 -29.91 31.24
N GLU A 506 22.08 -28.92 30.50
CA GLU A 506 20.91 -29.06 29.63
C GLU A 506 21.30 -29.34 28.17
N GLU A 507 22.59 -29.43 27.84
CA GLU A 507 23.06 -29.65 26.46
C GLU A 507 23.31 -31.13 26.15
N SER A 508 23.01 -31.50 24.90
CA SER A 508 23.27 -32.82 24.35
C SER A 508 24.70 -32.93 23.81
N THR A 509 25.36 -34.08 24.04
CA THR A 509 26.64 -34.38 23.39
C THR A 509 26.41 -34.76 21.93
N LEU A 510 27.09 -34.10 21.01
CA LEU A 510 26.94 -34.31 19.57
C LEU A 510 28.15 -35.07 19.00
N CYS A 511 27.89 -36.09 18.20
CA CYS A 511 28.92 -36.82 17.46
C CYS A 511 28.80 -36.51 15.97
N PHE A 512 29.82 -35.87 15.41
CA PHE A 512 29.89 -35.49 14.00
C PHE A 512 30.67 -36.51 13.20
N PHE A 513 30.10 -36.89 12.06
CA PHE A 513 30.72 -37.75 11.06
C PHE A 513 30.61 -37.04 9.71
N ALA A 514 31.73 -36.88 8.99
CA ALA A 514 31.78 -36.21 7.70
C ALA A 514 32.66 -36.97 6.70
N THR A 515 32.36 -36.79 5.41
CA THR A 515 33.22 -37.27 4.31
C THR A 515 34.47 -36.39 4.21
N PRO A 516 35.62 -36.94 3.77
CA PRO A 516 36.87 -36.19 3.62
C PRO A 516 36.83 -35.02 2.64
#